data_AF-A0A6P7GFX0-F1
#
_entry.id   AF-A0A6P7GFX0-F1
#
_cell.length_a   1.000
_cell.length_b   1.000
_cell.length_c   1.000
_cell.angle_alpha   90.00
_cell.angle_beta   90.00
_cell.angle_gamma   90.00
#
_symmetry.space_group_name_H-M   'P 1'
#
loop_
_entity.id
_entity.type
_entity.pdbx_description
1 polymer ?
#
loop_
_entity_poly.entity_id
_entity_poly.type
_entity_poly.pdbx_seq_one_letter_code
_entity_poly.pdbx_strand_id
1 'polypeptide(L)'
;MTQRQAADIFKIPRSTIKNKLKNLFSSSPGHPKVFTQEEELAFASHIDKMCEFGFPIDELDLRYIVKSYVTRQGKTIQCFCNNLPGRDWTKSFLKRHPQLTVRFASNIKRNRAQIDRKIISDYFDHLKE
;
A
#
# COMPACT_ATOMS: atom_id res chain seq x y z
N MET A 1 -36.05 3.55 18.02
CA MET A 1 -36.54 2.77 16.87
C MET A 1 -36.41 1.29 17.18
N THR A 2 -37.49 0.52 17.09
CA THR A 2 -37.44 -0.95 17.32
C THR A 2 -36.84 -1.66 16.11
N GLN A 3 -36.31 -2.88 16.28
CA GLN A 3 -35.77 -3.70 15.17
C GLN A 3 -36.80 -3.93 14.04
N ARG A 4 -38.09 -4.01 14.39
CA ARG A 4 -39.19 -4.16 13.43
C ARG A 4 -39.41 -2.87 12.64
N GLN A 5 -39.51 -1.73 13.34
CA GLN A 5 -39.61 -0.41 12.70
C GLN A 5 -38.41 -0.14 11.77
N ALA A 6 -37.20 -0.50 12.19
CA ALA A 6 -36.01 -0.37 11.35
C ALA A 6 -36.07 -1.25 10.08
N ALA A 7 -36.58 -2.49 10.21
CA ALA A 7 -36.75 -3.37 9.06
C ALA A 7 -37.76 -2.81 8.04
N ASP A 8 -38.86 -2.21 8.52
CA ASP A 8 -39.92 -1.66 7.68
C ASP A 8 -39.49 -0.38 6.93
N ILE A 9 -38.74 0.49 7.63
CA ILE A 9 -38.22 1.76 7.08
C ILE A 9 -37.09 1.51 6.09
N PHE A 10 -36.09 0.71 6.46
CA PHE A 10 -34.88 0.52 5.65
C PHE A 10 -34.99 -0.65 4.65
N LYS A 11 -36.10 -1.40 4.67
CA LYS A 11 -36.29 -2.61 3.84
C LYS A 11 -35.16 -3.64 4.00
N ILE A 12 -34.56 -3.68 5.18
CA ILE A 12 -33.52 -4.65 5.56
C ILE A 12 -34.18 -5.74 6.40
N PRO A 13 -33.96 -7.04 6.10
CA PRO A 13 -34.48 -8.11 6.92
C PRO A 13 -34.11 -7.96 8.40
N ARG A 14 -35.07 -8.18 9.30
CA ARG A 14 -34.86 -8.09 10.76
C ARG A 14 -33.71 -8.98 11.24
N SER A 15 -33.49 -10.12 10.59
CA SER A 15 -32.37 -11.03 10.85
C SER A 15 -31.01 -10.34 10.63
N THR A 16 -30.84 -9.58 9.55
CA THR A 16 -29.63 -8.81 9.26
C THR A 16 -29.37 -7.76 10.33
N ILE A 17 -30.41 -7.03 10.77
CA ILE A 17 -30.31 -6.04 11.84
C ILE A 17 -29.91 -6.71 13.16
N LYS A 18 -30.57 -7.82 13.51
CA LYS A 18 -30.22 -8.63 14.69
C LYS A 18 -28.77 -9.12 14.62
N ASN A 19 -28.31 -9.59 13.46
CA ASN A 19 -26.95 -10.09 13.28
C ASN A 19 -25.92 -8.97 13.42
N LYS A 20 -26.23 -7.78 12.92
CA LYS A 20 -25.40 -6.59 13.07
C LYS A 20 -25.31 -6.15 14.54
N LEU A 21 -26.44 -6.14 15.26
CA LEU A 21 -26.48 -5.83 16.70
C LEU A 21 -25.70 -6.84 17.55
N LYS A 22 -25.69 -8.11 17.14
CA LYS A 22 -24.92 -9.17 17.79
C LYS A 22 -23.44 -9.19 17.37
N ASN A 23 -23.00 -8.30 16.48
CA ASN A 23 -21.65 -8.29 15.91
C ASN A 23 -21.21 -9.65 15.35
N LEU A 24 -22.15 -10.46 14.82
CA LEU A 24 -21.87 -11.80 14.29
C LEU A 24 -20.93 -11.75 13.07
N PHE A 25 -20.99 -10.65 12.31
CA PHE A 25 -20.14 -10.39 11.15
C PHE A 25 -19.47 -9.02 11.33
N SER A 26 -18.34 -9.01 12.03
CA SER A 26 -17.56 -7.82 12.35
C SER A 26 -16.56 -7.42 11.25
N SER A 27 -16.29 -8.31 10.29
CA SER A 27 -15.39 -8.05 9.18
C SER A 27 -15.91 -6.91 8.29
N SER A 28 -14.99 -6.15 7.70
CA SER A 28 -15.35 -5.17 6.67
C SER A 28 -16.07 -5.88 5.51
N PRO A 29 -17.17 -5.31 4.99
CA PRO A 29 -17.79 -5.80 3.77
C PRO A 29 -16.78 -5.80 2.61
N GLY A 30 -16.82 -6.84 1.77
CA GLY A 30 -16.00 -6.98 0.56
C GLY A 30 -14.95 -8.10 0.64
N HIS A 31 -14.21 -8.30 -0.46
CA HIS A 31 -13.13 -9.28 -0.51
C HIS A 31 -11.99 -8.84 0.43
N PRO A 32 -11.41 -9.75 1.22
CA PRO A 32 -10.29 -9.42 2.10
C PRO A 32 -9.08 -8.92 1.30
N LYS A 33 -8.21 -8.17 1.98
CA LYS A 33 -6.92 -7.76 1.42
C LYS A 33 -6.08 -9.00 1.11
N VAL A 34 -5.33 -8.93 0.02
CA VAL A 34 -4.42 -10.01 -0.41
C VAL A 34 -3.27 -10.21 0.57
N PHE A 35 -2.77 -9.11 1.13
CA PHE A 35 -1.65 -9.07 2.07
C PHE A 35 -2.12 -8.63 3.45
N THR A 36 -1.35 -9.01 4.48
CA THR A 36 -1.58 -8.51 5.84
C THR A 36 -1.28 -7.02 5.92
N GLN A 37 -1.74 -6.37 6.99
CA GLN A 37 -1.44 -4.96 7.21
C GLN A 37 0.07 -4.71 7.38
N GLU A 38 0.78 -5.64 8.02
CA GLU A 38 2.22 -5.55 8.22
C GLU A 38 2.98 -5.64 6.89
N GLU A 39 2.58 -6.56 6.02
CA GLU A 39 3.15 -6.69 4.67
C GLU A 39 2.91 -5.44 3.83
N GLU A 40 1.68 -4.89 3.84
CA GLU A 40 1.39 -3.65 3.12
C GLU A 40 2.21 -2.46 3.63
N LEU A 41 2.41 -2.35 4.96
CA LEU A 41 3.25 -1.33 5.56
C LEU A 41 4.72 -1.49 5.18
N ALA A 42 5.22 -2.72 5.11
CA ALA A 42 6.58 -3.01 4.66
C ALA A 42 6.80 -2.54 3.21
N PHE A 43 5.85 -2.81 2.31
CA PHE A 43 5.90 -2.29 0.93
C PHE A 43 5.90 -0.77 0.90
N ALA A 44 5.01 -0.12 1.65
CA ALA A 44 4.94 1.34 1.71
C ALA A 44 6.25 1.95 2.23
N SER A 45 6.82 1.41 3.33
CA SER A 45 8.10 1.87 3.88
C SER A 45 9.26 1.67 2.92
N HIS A 46 9.28 0.55 2.18
CA HIS A 46 10.30 0.30 1.17
C HIS A 46 10.25 1.35 0.05
N ILE A 47 9.05 1.68 -0.45
CA ILE A 47 8.86 2.72 -1.47
C ILE A 47 9.30 4.08 -0.94
N ASP A 48 8.92 4.42 0.30
CA ASP A 48 9.27 5.69 0.93
C ASP A 48 10.79 5.88 1.00
N LYS A 49 11.51 4.82 1.41
CA LYS A 49 12.97 4.79 1.48
C LYS A 49 13.64 4.86 0.10
N MET A 50 13.13 4.15 -0.90
CA MET A 50 13.70 4.21 -2.25
C MET A 50 13.55 5.61 -2.86
N CYS A 51 12.39 6.23 -2.67
CA CYS A 51 12.18 7.63 -3.01
C CYS A 51 13.10 8.57 -2.20
N GLU A 52 13.30 8.28 -0.90
CA GLU A 52 14.29 8.99 -0.08
C GLU A 52 15.70 8.80 -0.60
N PHE A 53 16.07 7.67 -1.19
CA PHE A 53 17.36 7.41 -1.85
C PHE A 53 17.48 7.97 -3.28
N GLY A 54 16.39 8.55 -3.80
CA GLY A 54 16.40 9.22 -5.11
C GLY A 54 16.08 8.28 -6.26
N PHE A 55 15.59 7.08 -5.94
CA PHE A 55 15.08 6.09 -6.87
C PHE A 55 13.56 6.08 -6.77
N PRO A 56 12.85 6.97 -7.47
CA PRO A 56 11.40 6.93 -7.49
C PRO A 56 10.97 5.59 -8.10
N ILE A 57 10.09 4.89 -7.38
CA ILE A 57 9.47 3.64 -7.84
C ILE A 57 8.21 4.03 -8.61
N ASP A 58 7.96 3.41 -9.76
CA ASP A 58 6.72 3.59 -10.52
C ASP A 58 5.66 2.50 -10.20
N GLU A 59 4.44 2.66 -10.71
CA GLU A 59 3.37 1.67 -10.47
C GLU A 59 3.72 0.27 -10.99
N LEU A 60 4.56 0.17 -12.01
CA LEU A 60 4.98 -1.09 -12.61
C LEU A 60 6.03 -1.79 -11.74
N ASP A 61 7.02 -1.05 -11.27
CA ASP A 61 8.06 -1.46 -10.34
C ASP A 61 7.43 -2.03 -9.06
N LEU A 62 6.44 -1.34 -8.49
CA LEU A 62 5.69 -1.86 -7.34
C LEU A 62 5.09 -3.24 -7.62
N ARG A 63 4.51 -3.44 -8.80
CA ARG A 63 3.94 -4.75 -9.18
C ARG A 63 5.02 -5.82 -9.29
N TYR A 64 6.19 -5.49 -9.82
CA TYR A 64 7.31 -6.44 -9.91
C TYR A 64 7.98 -6.72 -8.56
N ILE A 65 8.09 -5.73 -7.69
CA ILE A 65 8.58 -5.91 -6.30
C ILE A 65 7.67 -6.89 -5.57
N VAL A 66 6.36 -6.69 -5.65
CA VAL A 66 5.37 -7.57 -5.03
C VAL A 66 5.40 -8.96 -5.64
N LYS A 67 5.46 -9.08 -6.97
CA LYS A 67 5.64 -10.38 -7.63
C LYS A 67 6.88 -11.10 -7.12
N SER A 68 8.01 -10.40 -7.04
CA SER A 68 9.27 -10.95 -6.55
C SER A 68 9.16 -11.42 -5.10
N TYR A 69 8.53 -10.63 -4.23
CA TYR A 69 8.27 -10.99 -2.84
C TYR A 69 7.45 -12.28 -2.73
N VAL A 70 6.33 -12.36 -3.45
CA VAL A 70 5.42 -13.51 -3.43
C VAL A 70 6.12 -14.78 -3.94
N THR A 71 6.85 -14.66 -5.05
CA THR A 71 7.63 -15.78 -5.62
C THR A 71 8.72 -16.26 -4.65
N ARG A 72 9.43 -15.35 -3.98
CA ARG A 72 10.47 -15.72 -2.97
C ARG A 72 9.88 -16.39 -1.74
N GLN A 73 8.64 -16.05 -1.37
CA GLN A 73 7.93 -16.74 -0.29
C GLN A 73 7.37 -18.11 -0.71
N GLY A 74 7.49 -18.50 -1.98
CA GLY A 74 6.91 -19.74 -2.49
C GLY A 74 5.37 -19.75 -2.45
N LYS A 75 4.73 -18.57 -2.38
CA LYS A 75 3.28 -18.44 -2.35
C LYS A 75 2.73 -18.25 -3.76
N THR A 76 1.54 -18.78 -4.02
CA THR A 76 0.78 -18.50 -5.24
C THR A 76 -0.51 -17.80 -4.87
N ILE A 77 -0.70 -16.60 -5.41
CA ILE A 77 -1.89 -15.79 -5.15
C ILE A 77 -2.88 -16.00 -6.30
N GLN A 78 -4.01 -16.65 -6.02
CA GLN A 78 -5.00 -17.03 -7.04
C GLN A 78 -5.56 -15.84 -7.85
N CYS A 79 -5.70 -14.67 -7.23
CA CYS A 79 -6.21 -13.49 -7.93
C CYS A 79 -5.15 -12.79 -8.81
N PHE A 80 -3.89 -13.23 -8.79
CA PHE A 80 -2.81 -12.65 -9.58
C PHE A 80 -2.42 -13.58 -10.72
N CYS A 81 -2.41 -13.06 -11.95
CA CYS A 81 -1.90 -13.81 -13.10
C CYS A 81 -0.37 -13.91 -12.99
N ASN A 82 0.17 -15.13 -12.89
CA ASN A 82 1.61 -15.38 -12.71
C ASN A 82 2.23 -14.63 -11.53
N ASN A 83 1.50 -14.56 -10.40
CA ASN A 83 1.87 -13.79 -9.20
C ASN A 83 2.12 -12.29 -9.44
N LEU A 84 1.77 -11.76 -10.62
CA LEU A 84 1.86 -10.33 -10.91
C LEU A 84 0.57 -9.64 -10.50
N PRO A 85 0.60 -8.66 -9.58
CA PRO A 85 -0.58 -7.88 -9.26
C PRO A 85 -1.12 -7.14 -10.48
N GLY A 86 -2.45 -7.00 -10.57
CA GLY A 86 -3.12 -6.22 -11.60
C GLY A 86 -3.09 -4.71 -11.33
N ARG A 87 -3.52 -3.91 -12.31
CA ARG A 87 -3.62 -2.44 -12.17
C ARG A 87 -4.60 -2.03 -11.06
N ASP A 88 -5.71 -2.76 -10.92
CA ASP A 88 -6.72 -2.46 -9.91
C ASP A 88 -6.22 -2.71 -8.48
N TRP A 89 -5.35 -3.71 -8.31
CA TRP A 89 -4.68 -3.93 -7.04
C TRP A 89 -3.78 -2.74 -6.69
N THR A 90 -2.97 -2.27 -7.65
CA THR A 90 -2.08 -1.10 -7.45
C THR A 90 -2.87 0.14 -7.09
N LYS A 91 -3.94 0.46 -7.83
CA LYS A 91 -4.83 1.59 -7.52
C LYS A 91 -5.44 1.49 -6.12
N SER A 92 -5.90 0.29 -5.75
CA SER A 92 -6.49 0.05 -4.44
C SER A 92 -5.45 0.18 -3.31
N PHE A 93 -4.22 -0.28 -3.55
CA PHE A 93 -3.10 -0.11 -2.62
C PHE A 93 -2.76 1.37 -2.42
N LEU A 94 -2.63 2.15 -3.51
CA LEU A 94 -2.36 3.59 -3.41
C LEU A 94 -3.48 4.36 -2.72
N LYS A 95 -4.75 3.97 -2.93
CA LYS A 95 -5.89 4.55 -2.21
C LYS A 95 -5.80 4.32 -0.69
N ARG A 96 -5.21 3.19 -0.25
CA ARG A 96 -4.99 2.89 1.17
C ARG A 96 -3.74 3.59 1.74
N HIS A 97 -2.79 3.94 0.87
CA HIS A 97 -1.50 4.56 1.24
C HIS A 97 -1.30 5.90 0.51
N PRO A 98 -2.12 6.93 0.80
CA PRO A 98 -2.10 8.20 0.07
C PRO A 98 -0.77 8.95 0.17
N GLN A 99 0.05 8.68 1.21
CA GLN A 99 1.40 9.22 1.35
C GLN A 99 2.33 8.86 0.20
N LEU A 100 2.05 7.75 -0.50
CA LEU A 100 2.87 7.28 -1.61
C LEU A 100 2.51 7.99 -2.93
N THR A 101 1.25 8.40 -3.12
CA THR A 101 0.80 9.04 -4.37
C THR A 101 1.60 10.30 -4.70
N VAL A 102 1.93 11.10 -3.69
CA VAL A 102 2.80 12.27 -3.85
C VAL A 102 4.21 11.87 -4.29
N ARG A 103 4.70 10.71 -3.84
CA ARG A 103 6.06 10.24 -4.13
C ARG A 103 6.21 9.56 -5.48
N PHE A 104 5.18 8.83 -5.93
CA PHE A 104 5.10 8.33 -7.30
C PHE A 104 5.11 9.48 -8.33
N ALA A 105 4.62 10.67 -7.95
CA ALA A 105 4.60 11.86 -8.80
C ALA A 105 5.84 12.77 -8.64
N SER A 106 6.68 12.59 -7.62
CA SER A 106 7.78 13.50 -7.32
C SER A 106 9.09 13.03 -7.96
N ASN A 107 9.58 13.79 -8.93
CA ASN A 107 10.97 13.73 -9.39
C ASN A 107 11.95 14.03 -8.24
N ILE A 108 13.19 13.54 -8.36
CA ILE A 108 14.31 13.67 -7.41
C ILE A 108 14.24 14.99 -6.63
N LYS A 109 14.20 14.92 -5.29
CA LYS A 109 14.10 16.10 -4.41
C LYS A 109 15.20 17.11 -4.77
N ARG A 110 14.84 18.38 -4.93
CA ARG A 110 15.75 19.48 -5.31
C ARG A 110 17.01 19.54 -4.44
N ASN A 111 16.88 19.29 -3.13
CA ASN A 111 18.00 19.25 -2.18
C ASN A 111 19.06 18.16 -2.52
N ARG A 112 18.67 17.07 -3.18
CA ARG A 112 19.59 16.03 -3.67
C ARG A 112 20.30 16.42 -4.95
N ALA A 113 19.63 17.18 -5.82
CA ALA A 113 20.25 17.75 -7.02
C ALA A 113 21.18 18.93 -6.67
N GLN A 114 20.97 19.56 -5.51
CA GLN A 114 21.81 20.60 -4.95
C GLN A 114 23.05 20.01 -4.27
N ILE A 115 23.86 19.28 -5.02
CA ILE A 115 25.19 18.88 -4.55
C ILE A 115 26.09 20.10 -4.65
N ASP A 116 26.49 20.66 -3.50
CA ASP A 116 27.40 21.78 -3.44
C ASP A 116 28.86 21.30 -3.45
N ARG A 117 29.77 22.13 -3.98
CA ARG A 117 31.20 21.85 -4.06
C ARG A 117 31.80 21.55 -2.68
N LYS A 118 31.25 22.18 -1.64
CA LYS A 118 31.66 21.96 -0.25
C LYS A 118 31.38 20.54 0.24
N ILE A 119 30.23 19.97 -0.11
CA ILE A 119 29.86 18.58 0.25
C ILE A 119 30.81 17.58 -0.42
N ILE A 120 31.15 17.83 -1.68
CA ILE A 120 32.11 16.98 -2.43
C ILE A 120 33.51 17.09 -1.81
N SER A 121 33.96 18.31 -1.48
CA SER A 121 35.27 18.52 -0.83
C SER A 121 35.34 17.78 0.51
N ASP A 122 34.36 17.99 1.38
CA ASP A 122 34.30 17.35 2.69
C ASP A 122 34.33 15.82 2.56
N TYR A 123 33.61 15.24 1.59
CA TYR A 123 33.63 13.79 1.37
C TYR A 123 35.04 13.26 1.02
N PHE A 124 35.75 13.94 0.11
CA PHE A 124 37.11 13.53 -0.26
C PHE A 124 38.15 13.79 0.83
N ASP A 125 37.93 14.79 1.68
CA ASP A 125 38.83 15.09 2.79
C ASP A 125 38.68 14.06 3.92
N HIS A 126 37.46 13.60 4.24
CA HIS A 126 37.24 12.48 5.16
C HIS A 126 37.78 11.12 4.64
N LEU A 127 38.00 10.96 3.34
CA LEU A 127 38.56 9.74 2.74
C LEU A 127 40.10 9.67 2.81
N LYS A 128 40.77 10.77 3.18
CA LYS A 128 42.23 10.84 3.26
C LYS A 128 42.79 10.58 4.66
N GLU A 129 41.93 10.56 5.68
CA GLU A 129 42.21 10.00 7.01
C GLU A 129 42.08 8.47 6.99
#